data_AF-A0ABD1CQI5-F1
#
_entry.id   AF-A0ABD1CQI5-F1
#
_cell.length_a   1.000
_cell.length_b   1.000
_cell.length_c   1.000
_cell.angle_alpha   90.00
_cell.angle_beta   90.00
_cell.angle_gamma   90.00
#
_symmetry.space_group_name_H-M   'P 1'
#
loop_
_entity.id
_entity.type
_entity.pdbx_description
1 polymer ?
#
loop_
_entity_poly.entity_id
_entity_poly.type
_entity_poly.pdbx_seq_one_letter_code
_entity_poly.pdbx_strand_id
1 'polypeptide(L)'
;MKLSFEDYNKFLEDLAKTKKIELDEIKGKLANCGAPGIHNATPGKAAETVARLTDTSRYTGSSKQRFDETGKGKGIAGRKDLPDGSGYVTGYGHKNTYDKTH
;
A
#
# COMPACT_ATOMS: atom_id res chain seq x y z
N MET A 1 15.32 -2.64 19.10
CA MET A 1 15.54 -2.76 20.56
C MET A 1 15.01 -4.12 20.98
N LYS A 2 15.88 -5.04 21.40
CA LYS A 2 15.48 -6.37 21.88
C LYS A 2 15.38 -6.27 23.40
N LEU A 3 14.27 -6.75 23.97
CA LEU A 3 14.10 -6.81 25.41
C LEU A 3 15.08 -7.84 25.99
N SER A 4 15.74 -7.53 27.11
CA SER A 4 16.53 -8.52 27.83
C SER A 4 15.62 -9.46 28.62
N PHE A 5 16.14 -10.62 29.03
CA PHE A 5 15.37 -11.55 29.85
C PHE A 5 15.01 -10.97 31.24
N GLU A 6 15.88 -10.12 31.78
CA GLU A 6 15.62 -9.42 33.04
C GLU A 6 14.46 -8.42 32.89
N ASP A 7 14.45 -7.66 31.80
CA ASP A 7 13.36 -6.71 31.50
C ASP A 7 12.04 -7.43 31.24
N TYR A 8 12.10 -8.64 30.67
CA TYR A 8 10.93 -9.48 30.47
C TYR A 8 10.32 -9.91 31.81
N ASN A 9 11.13 -10.33 32.78
CA ASN A 9 10.63 -10.70 34.11
C ASN A 9 10.02 -9.51 34.86
N LYS A 10 10.65 -8.33 34.80
CA LYS A 10 10.08 -7.10 35.36
C LYS A 10 8.73 -6.76 34.75
N PHE A 11 8.60 -6.91 33.42
CA PHE A 11 7.33 -6.69 32.74
C PHE A 11 6.24 -7.66 33.17
N LEU A 12 6.57 -8.93 33.42
CA LEU A 12 5.61 -9.91 33.96
C LEU A 12 5.15 -9.55 35.39
N GLU A 13 6.04 -9.04 36.23
CA GLU A 13 5.70 -8.53 37.57
C GLU A 13 4.74 -7.34 37.51
N ASP A 14 5.00 -6.39 36.61
CA ASP A 14 4.14 -5.23 36.44
C ASP A 14 2.77 -5.62 35.87
N LEU A 15 2.73 -6.57 34.91
CA LEU A 15 1.47 -7.14 34.42
C LEU A 15 0.67 -7.84 35.52
N ALA A 16 1.32 -8.59 36.40
CA ALA A 16 0.70 -9.27 37.53
C ALA A 16 0.02 -8.27 38.47
N LYS A 17 0.72 -7.19 38.85
CA LYS A 17 0.17 -6.09 39.67
C LYS A 17 -1.01 -5.40 39.00
N THR A 18 -0.91 -5.13 37.70
CA THR A 18 -1.94 -4.40 36.94
C THR A 18 -3.22 -5.22 36.81
N LYS A 19 -3.09 -6.54 36.57
CA LYS A 19 -4.22 -7.45 36.40
C LYS A 19 -4.71 -8.07 37.71
N LYS A 20 -3.99 -7.88 38.82
CA LYS A 20 -4.24 -8.52 40.12
C LYS A 20 -4.28 -10.05 40.04
N ILE A 21 -3.36 -10.62 39.27
CA ILE A 21 -3.22 -12.07 39.08
C ILE A 21 -1.85 -12.47 39.61
N GLU A 22 -1.77 -13.63 40.26
CA GLU A 22 -0.52 -14.17 40.76
C GLU A 22 0.47 -14.43 39.62
N LEU A 23 1.74 -14.13 39.89
CA LEU A 23 2.80 -14.16 38.88
C LEU A 23 3.02 -15.59 38.33
N ASP A 24 2.88 -16.59 39.19
CA ASP A 24 2.98 -18.01 38.82
C ASP A 24 1.84 -18.46 37.92
N GLU A 25 0.64 -17.90 38.09
CA GLU A 25 -0.50 -18.19 37.24
C GLU A 25 -0.29 -17.62 35.82
N ILE A 26 0.30 -16.43 35.71
CA ILE A 26 0.67 -15.82 34.42
C ILE A 26 1.75 -16.63 33.73
N LYS A 27 2.81 -17.01 34.45
CA LYS A 27 3.88 -17.87 33.90
C LYS A 27 3.33 -19.22 33.44
N GLY A 28 2.45 -19.83 34.22
CA GLY A 28 1.78 -21.08 33.86
C GLY A 28 0.93 -20.95 32.60
N LYS A 29 0.16 -19.86 32.46
CA LYS A 29 -0.65 -19.59 31.26
C LYS A 29 0.21 -19.32 30.02
N LEU A 30 1.35 -18.65 30.17
CA LEU A 30 2.28 -18.38 29.07
C LEU A 30 3.10 -19.63 28.67
N ALA A 31 3.46 -20.49 29.61
CA ALA A 31 4.13 -21.75 29.30
C ALA A 31 3.21 -22.75 28.58
N ASN A 32 1.91 -22.71 28.90
CA ASN A 32 0.89 -23.55 28.29
C ASN A 32 0.18 -22.89 27.10
N CYS A 33 0.52 -21.64 26.76
CA CYS A 33 0.03 -21.06 25.52
C CYS A 33 0.76 -21.76 24.37
N GLY A 34 -0.01 -22.34 23.44
CA GLY A 34 0.54 -23.05 22.29
C GLY A 34 1.38 -22.15 21.38
N ALA A 35 1.74 -22.67 20.21
CA ALA A 35 2.51 -21.90 19.23
C ALA A 35 1.91 -20.49 19.02
N PRO A 36 2.73 -19.43 19.01
CA PRO A 36 2.25 -18.07 18.87
C PRO A 36 1.47 -17.96 17.55
N GLY A 37 0.16 -17.74 17.67
CA GLY A 37 -0.76 -17.73 16.55
C GLY A 37 -2.05 -17.01 16.90
N ILE A 38 -2.60 -16.29 15.94
CA ILE A 38 -3.90 -15.65 16.08
C ILE A 38 -4.94 -16.64 15.53
N HIS A 39 -5.78 -17.22 16.39
CA HIS A 39 -6.92 -18.01 15.93
C HIS A 39 -7.90 -17.07 15.21
N ASN A 40 -8.28 -17.42 13.96
CA ASN A 40 -9.16 -16.62 13.10
C ASN A 40 -8.63 -15.22 12.77
N ALA A 41 -7.35 -15.10 12.38
CA ALA A 41 -6.85 -13.87 11.80
C ALA A 41 -7.63 -13.53 10.51
N THR A 42 -8.35 -12.41 10.50
CA THR A 42 -8.73 -11.75 9.25
C THR A 42 -7.45 -11.56 8.43
N PRO A 43 -7.40 -11.95 7.14
CA PRO A 43 -6.21 -11.74 6.33
C PRO A 43 -5.82 -10.27 6.44
N GLY A 44 -4.65 -10.03 7.05
CA GLY A 44 -4.17 -8.69 7.29
C GLY A 44 -4.13 -7.92 5.99
N LYS A 45 -4.50 -6.63 6.04
CA LYS A 45 -4.29 -5.68 4.94
C LYS A 45 -2.87 -5.92 4.41
N ALA A 46 -2.71 -6.10 3.09
CA ALA A 46 -1.41 -6.37 2.48
C ALA A 46 -0.36 -5.45 3.11
N ALA A 47 0.75 -6.05 3.57
CA ALA A 47 1.74 -5.36 4.40
C ALA A 47 2.02 -3.95 3.83
N GLU A 48 2.04 -2.93 4.67
CA GLU A 48 2.23 -1.53 4.26
C GLU A 48 3.46 -1.36 3.33
N THR A 49 4.47 -2.21 3.52
CA THR A 49 5.63 -2.37 2.64
C THR A 49 5.25 -2.68 1.19
N VAL A 50 4.34 -3.63 0.96
CA VAL A 50 3.85 -4.01 -0.37
C VAL A 50 3.08 -2.85 -0.99
N ALA A 51 2.22 -2.17 -0.21
CA ALA A 51 1.46 -1.01 -0.69
C ALA A 51 2.40 0.12 -1.16
N ARG A 52 3.49 0.37 -0.44
CA ARG A 52 4.53 1.33 -0.85
C ARG A 52 5.29 0.90 -2.11
N LEU A 53 5.56 -0.39 -2.27
CA LEU A 53 6.28 -0.93 -3.43
C LEU A 53 5.42 -0.91 -4.70
N THR A 54 4.10 -0.93 -4.58
CA THR A 54 3.15 -0.94 -5.71
C THR A 54 2.46 0.41 -5.95
N ASP A 55 2.91 1.50 -5.31
CA ASP A 55 2.32 2.83 -5.47
C ASP A 55 2.76 3.50 -6.79
N THR A 56 1.89 3.44 -7.79
CA THR A 56 2.12 4.04 -9.11
C THR A 56 2.06 5.57 -9.10
N SER A 57 1.51 6.21 -8.05
CA SER A 57 1.42 7.67 -7.95
C SER A 57 2.79 8.34 -7.79
N ARG A 58 3.79 7.57 -7.33
CA ARG A 58 5.16 8.02 -7.12
C ARG A 58 6.00 8.05 -8.40
N TYR A 59 5.50 7.49 -9.50
CA TYR A 59 6.23 7.54 -10.76
C TYR A 59 6.23 8.95 -11.36
N THR A 60 7.40 9.37 -11.81
CA THR A 60 7.63 10.68 -12.44
C THR A 60 8.14 10.51 -13.87
N GLY A 61 8.20 11.61 -14.63
CA GLY A 61 8.72 11.63 -15.99
C GLY A 61 7.98 10.69 -16.95
N SER A 62 8.73 9.99 -17.80
CA SER A 62 8.19 9.07 -18.81
C SER A 62 7.49 7.86 -18.20
N SER A 63 7.87 7.42 -17.00
CA SER A 63 7.19 6.33 -16.29
C SER A 63 5.78 6.71 -15.86
N LYS A 64 5.53 8.00 -15.54
CA LYS A 64 4.19 8.49 -15.18
C LYS A 64 3.20 8.36 -16.36
N GLN A 65 3.68 8.59 -17.58
CA GLN A 65 2.84 8.50 -18.79
C GLN A 65 2.38 7.07 -19.09
N ARG A 66 3.01 6.06 -18.51
CA ARG A 66 2.69 4.65 -18.75
C ARG A 66 1.47 4.15 -17.99
N PHE A 67 0.99 4.88 -16.98
CA PHE A 67 -0.12 4.46 -16.11
C PHE A 67 -1.28 5.46 -16.15
N ASP A 68 -2.49 4.98 -15.92
CA ASP A 68 -3.67 5.78 -15.67
C ASP A 68 -3.79 6.20 -14.20
N GLU A 69 -4.80 7.00 -13.88
CA GLU A 69 -5.04 7.51 -12.51
C GLU A 69 -5.32 6.39 -11.50
N THR A 70 -5.73 5.22 -11.97
CA THR A 70 -5.97 4.02 -11.15
C THR A 70 -4.73 3.16 -10.99
N GLY A 71 -3.62 3.51 -11.64
CA GLY A 71 -2.37 2.74 -11.63
C GLY A 71 -2.30 1.60 -12.64
N LYS A 72 -3.29 1.49 -13.54
CA LYS A 72 -3.28 0.47 -14.60
C LYS A 72 -2.46 0.98 -15.79
N GLY A 73 -1.72 0.07 -16.43
CA GLY A 73 -0.87 0.42 -17.57
C GLY A 73 -1.69 0.84 -18.80
N LYS A 74 -1.37 1.98 -19.40
CA LYS A 74 -1.98 2.53 -20.63
C LYS A 74 -1.54 1.83 -21.93
N GLY A 75 -0.66 0.82 -21.84
CA GLY A 75 -0.17 0.10 -23.01
C GLY A 75 0.60 0.99 -23.99
N ILE A 76 0.27 0.91 -25.29
CA ILE A 76 0.95 1.66 -26.36
C ILE A 76 0.75 3.17 -26.21
N ALA A 77 -0.44 3.61 -25.78
CA ALA A 77 -0.77 5.03 -25.60
C ALA A 77 0.12 5.74 -24.56
N GLY A 78 0.63 5.01 -23.57
CA GLY A 78 1.57 5.55 -22.58
C GLY A 78 3.04 5.42 -22.96
N ARG A 79 3.35 4.87 -24.15
CA ARG A 79 4.72 4.60 -24.62
C ARG A 79 5.06 5.27 -25.95
N LYS A 80 4.06 5.65 -26.75
CA LYS A 80 4.22 6.32 -28.03
C LYS A 80 3.29 7.52 -28.10
N ASP A 81 3.84 8.67 -28.48
CA ASP A 81 3.03 9.81 -28.93
C ASP A 81 2.53 9.50 -30.34
N LEU A 82 1.23 9.21 -30.46
CA LEU A 82 0.58 9.03 -31.74
C LEU A 82 0.21 10.41 -32.30
N PRO A 83 0.76 10.81 -33.46
CA PRO A 83 0.39 12.08 -34.08
C PRO A 83 -1.08 12.05 -34.52
N ASP A 84 -1.72 13.22 -34.52
CA ASP A 84 -3.10 13.38 -34.98
C ASP A 84 -3.20 13.07 -36.49
N GLY A 85 -3.82 11.94 -36.82
CA GLY A 85 -4.01 11.47 -38.18
C GLY A 85 -5.15 12.16 -38.94
N SER A 86 -5.83 13.15 -38.35
CA SER A 86 -6.97 13.85 -38.98
C SER A 86 -6.60 14.72 -40.19
N GLY A 87 -5.31 14.79 -40.56
CA GLY A 87 -4.83 15.69 -41.62
C GLY A 87 -4.96 17.17 -41.26
N TYR A 88 -5.32 17.46 -40.02
CA TYR A 88 -5.52 18.81 -39.52
C TYR A 88 -4.17 19.52 -39.37
N VAL A 89 -3.97 20.55 -40.18
CA VAL A 89 -2.72 21.32 -40.21
C VAL A 89 -2.70 22.28 -39.02
N THR A 90 -1.58 22.29 -38.30
CA THR A 90 -1.37 23.07 -37.06
C THR A 90 -1.51 24.60 -37.23
N GLY A 91 -1.48 25.11 -38.46
CA GLY A 91 -1.65 26.54 -38.78
C GLY A 91 -3.09 26.98 -39.04
N TYR A 92 -4.05 26.05 -39.15
CA TYR A 92 -5.45 26.40 -39.32
C TYR A 92 -6.11 26.49 -37.94
N GLY A 93 -6.85 27.57 -37.67
CA GLY A 93 -7.47 27.84 -36.35
C GLY A 93 -8.91 27.36 -36.21
N HIS A 94 -9.49 26.79 -37.27
CA HIS A 94 -10.92 26.56 -37.42
C HIS A 94 -11.27 25.07 -37.51
N LYS A 95 -10.74 24.26 -36.58
CA LYS A 95 -11.07 22.83 -36.47
C LYS A 95 -12.55 22.69 -36.12
N ASN A 96 -13.29 21.87 -36.86
CA ASN A 96 -14.69 21.52 -36.59
C ASN A 96 -15.68 22.71 -36.63
N THR A 97 -15.39 23.76 -37.41
CA THR A 97 -16.30 24.91 -37.56
C THR A 97 -16.90 25.06 -38.96
N TYR A 98 -16.51 24.23 -39.94
CA TYR A 98 -17.04 24.30 -41.31
C TYR A 98 -18.55 24.03 -41.37
N ASP A 99 -19.01 22.91 -40.79
CA ASP A 99 -20.43 22.51 -40.76
C ASP A 99 -21.33 23.43 -39.91
N LYS A 100 -20.75 24.42 -39.23
CA LYS A 100 -21.51 25.41 -38.43
C LYS A 100 -21.84 26.67 -39.21
N THR A 101 -21.22 26.88 -40.36
CA THR A 101 -21.33 28.13 -41.15
C THR A 101 -21.75 27.90 -42.59
N HIS A 102 -21.83 26.66 -43.04
CA HIS A 102 -22.24 26.21 -44.37
C HIS A 102 -23.16 25.00 -44.24
#